data_AF-A0A0U1KTJ2-F1
#
_entry.id   AF-A0A0U1KTJ2-F1
#
_cell.length_a   1.000
_cell.length_b   1.000
_cell.length_c   1.000
_cell.angle_alpha   90.00
_cell.angle_beta   90.00
_cell.angle_gamma   90.00
#
_symmetry.space_group_name_H-M   'P 1'
#
loop_
_entity.id
_entity.type
_entity.pdbx_description
1 polymer ?
#
loop_
_entity_poly.entity_id
_entity_poly.type
_entity_poly.pdbx_seq_one_letter_code
_entity_poly.pdbx_strand_id
1 'polypeptide(L)'
;MNLFSDPNQEVIYHIFELLPTIEEGLRHMQMQLEELRLEESAELFKNTAEAIGSIACSILPMLAGDNDQQLFQSITHIRQSITSTINAYEQNDLATIQSTLTHQLLPAYTRWQQDLEQRFRPSVLS
;
A
#
# COMPACT_ATOMS: atom_id res chain seq x y z
N MET A 1 2.75 28.91 -1.79
CA MET A 1 2.17 29.06 -3.13
C MET A 1 1.44 27.75 -3.39
N ASN A 2 0.11 27.74 -3.33
CA ASN A 2 -0.65 26.51 -3.61
C ASN A 2 -0.50 26.21 -5.10
N LEU A 3 0.18 25.10 -5.40
CA LEU A 3 0.38 24.60 -6.76
C LEU A 3 -0.93 24.03 -7.35
N PHE A 4 -1.92 23.75 -6.51
CA PHE A 4 -3.17 23.09 -6.88
C PHE A 4 -4.39 23.94 -6.49
N SER A 5 -5.42 23.90 -7.34
CA SER A 5 -6.67 24.64 -7.14
C SER A 5 -7.75 23.79 -6.43
N ASP A 6 -7.60 22.47 -6.44
CA ASP A 6 -8.48 21.49 -5.77
C ASP A 6 -7.70 20.74 -4.67
N PRO A 7 -8.16 20.75 -3.40
CA PRO A 7 -7.52 19.99 -2.32
C PRO A 7 -7.39 18.48 -2.60
N ASN A 8 -8.26 17.90 -3.44
CA ASN A 8 -8.13 16.51 -3.84
C ASN A 8 -6.92 16.29 -4.76
N GLN A 9 -6.58 17.26 -5.63
CA GLN A 9 -5.39 17.16 -6.50
C GLN A 9 -4.10 17.16 -5.67
N GLU A 10 -4.02 18.01 -4.64
CA GLU A 10 -2.86 18.06 -3.72
C GLU A 10 -2.69 16.74 -2.96
N VAL A 11 -3.79 16.19 -2.43
CA VAL A 11 -3.77 14.89 -1.74
C VAL A 11 -3.31 13.77 -2.69
N ILE A 12 -3.85 13.71 -3.92
CA ILE A 12 -3.45 12.71 -4.91
C ILE A 12 -1.96 12.85 -5.29
N TYR A 13 -1.47 14.08 -5.45
CA TYR A 13 -0.06 14.34 -5.75
C TYR A 13 0.86 13.75 -4.68
N HIS A 14 0.60 14.04 -3.40
CA HIS A 14 1.39 13.49 -2.30
C HIS A 14 1.24 11.98 -2.13
N ILE A 15 0.06 11.43 -2.43
CA ILE A 15 -0.12 9.97 -2.49
C ILE A 15 0.85 9.39 -3.53
N PHE A 16 0.92 9.95 -4.73
CA PHE A 16 1.82 9.46 -5.78
C PHE A 16 3.31 9.60 -5.41
N GLU A 17 3.71 10.60 -4.63
CA GLU A 17 5.08 10.69 -4.09
C GLU A 17 5.37 9.58 -3.07
N LEU A 18 4.37 9.18 -2.27
CA LEU A 18 4.52 8.16 -1.23
C LEU A 18 4.51 6.73 -1.78
N LEU A 19 3.79 6.46 -2.87
CA LEU A 19 3.63 5.10 -3.38
C LEU A 19 4.96 4.36 -3.63
N PRO A 20 5.98 4.95 -4.29
CA PRO A 20 7.25 4.27 -4.50
C PRO A 20 8.01 3.99 -3.19
N THR A 21 7.86 4.87 -2.19
CA THR A 21 8.52 4.72 -0.88
C THR A 21 7.95 3.55 -0.10
N ILE A 22 6.64 3.34 -0.16
CA ILE A 22 5.98 2.18 0.45
C ILE A 22 6.39 0.89 -0.26
N GLU A 23 6.50 0.89 -1.60
CA GLU A 23 6.99 -0.26 -2.35
C GLU A 23 8.41 -0.64 -1.93
N GLU A 24 9.30 0.34 -1.83
CA GLU A 24 10.68 0.14 -1.36
C GLU A 24 10.70 -0.38 0.08
N GLY A 25 9.83 0.12 0.96
CA GLY A 25 9.65 -0.42 2.31
C GLY A 25 9.31 -1.91 2.31
N LEU A 26 8.35 -2.34 1.49
CA LEU A 26 7.97 -3.75 1.35
C LEU A 26 9.12 -4.61 0.80
N ARG A 27 9.90 -4.09 -0.16
CA ARG A 27 11.08 -4.79 -0.70
C ARG A 27 12.21 -4.87 0.31
N HIS A 28 12.41 -3.81 1.10
CA HIS A 28 13.41 -3.79 2.16
C HIS A 28 13.07 -4.80 3.26
N MET A 29 11.79 -4.97 3.59
CA MET A 29 11.35 -6.05 4.48
C MET A 29 11.72 -7.44 3.94
N GLN A 30 11.60 -7.69 2.63
CA GLN A 30 12.02 -8.99 2.06
C GLN A 30 13.49 -9.28 2.35
N MET A 31 14.37 -8.29 2.13
CA MET A 31 15.81 -8.41 2.44
C MET A 31 16.05 -8.65 3.93
N GLN A 32 15.39 -7.92 4.81
CA GLN A 32 15.52 -8.12 6.26
C GLN A 32 15.08 -9.53 6.69
N LEU A 33 14.02 -10.06 6.09
CA LEU A 33 13.55 -11.42 6.39
C LEU A 33 14.51 -12.50 5.87
N GLU A 34 15.17 -12.28 4.74
CA GLU A 34 16.26 -13.15 4.25
C GLU A 34 17.47 -13.14 5.20
N GLU A 35 17.73 -11.99 5.83
CA GLU A 35 18.76 -11.80 6.86
C GLU A 35 18.34 -12.25 8.27
N LEU A 36 17.15 -12.84 8.43
CA LEU A 36 16.55 -13.27 9.71
C LEU A 36 16.30 -12.11 10.71
N ARG A 37 16.20 -10.88 10.22
CA ARG A 37 15.96 -9.65 10.99
C ARG A 37 14.47 -9.41 11.19
N LEU A 38 13.85 -10.31 11.95
CA LEU A 38 12.40 -10.34 12.17
C LEU A 38 11.87 -9.07 12.83
N GLU A 39 12.53 -8.59 13.89
CA GLU A 39 12.06 -7.43 14.67
C GLU A 39 12.08 -6.14 13.82
N GLU A 40 13.17 -5.88 13.09
CA GLU A 40 13.26 -4.71 12.23
C GLU A 40 12.27 -4.77 11.07
N SER A 41 12.04 -5.97 10.52
CA SER A 41 11.02 -6.17 9.48
C SER A 41 9.61 -5.92 10.01
N ALA A 42 9.33 -6.26 11.28
CA ALA A 42 8.03 -6.04 11.90
C ALA A 42 7.78 -4.55 12.15
N GLU A 43 8.79 -3.79 12.58
CA GLU A 43 8.70 -2.34 12.75
C GLU A 43 8.45 -1.65 11.41
N LEU A 44 9.21 -2.03 10.37
CA LEU A 44 9.01 -1.49 9.03
C LEU A 44 7.65 -1.87 8.44
N PHE A 45 7.20 -3.10 8.68
CA PHE A 45 5.88 -3.57 8.26
C PHE A 45 4.76 -2.74 8.88
N LYS A 46 4.84 -2.44 10.18
CA LYS A 46 3.85 -1.59 10.86
C LYS A 46 3.75 -0.22 10.19
N ASN A 47 4.87 0.46 9.98
CA ASN A 47 4.89 1.78 9.32
C ASN A 47 4.30 1.72 7.90
N THR A 48 4.63 0.65 7.16
CA THR A 48 4.16 0.44 5.79
C THR A 48 2.65 0.17 5.74
N ALA A 49 2.13 -0.67 6.64
CA ALA A 49 0.72 -0.98 6.76
C ALA A 49 -0.11 0.25 7.17
N GLU A 50 0.41 1.06 8.11
CA GLU A 50 -0.20 2.33 8.51
C GLU A 50 -0.26 3.32 7.35
N ALA A 51 0.82 3.46 6.57
CA ALA A 51 0.86 4.33 5.40
C ALA A 51 -0.14 3.91 4.32
N ILE A 52 -0.22 2.62 4.01
CA ILE A 52 -1.22 2.06 3.08
C ILE A 52 -2.65 2.36 3.58
N GLY A 53 -2.92 2.12 4.87
CA GLY A 53 -4.22 2.38 5.46
C GLY A 53 -4.61 3.87 5.41
N SER A 54 -3.64 4.76 5.65
CA SER A 54 -3.83 6.20 5.55
C SER A 54 -4.21 6.62 4.13
N ILE A 55 -3.46 6.16 3.12
CA ILE A 55 -3.77 6.43 1.71
C ILE A 55 -5.16 5.91 1.34
N ALA A 56 -5.49 4.67 1.72
CA ALA A 56 -6.80 4.07 1.45
C ALA A 56 -7.93 4.94 2.07
N CYS A 57 -7.78 5.39 3.31
CA CYS A 57 -8.76 6.28 3.95
C CYS A 57 -8.87 7.64 3.25
N SER A 58 -7.77 8.20 2.75
CA SER A 58 -7.77 9.48 2.04
C SER A 58 -8.46 9.43 0.68
N ILE A 59 -8.35 8.33 -0.06
CA ILE A 59 -8.97 8.19 -1.38
C ILE A 59 -10.44 7.76 -1.32
N LEU A 60 -10.88 7.09 -0.25
CA LEU A 60 -12.25 6.58 -0.12
C LEU A 60 -13.34 7.63 -0.41
N PRO A 61 -13.25 8.88 0.11
CA PRO A 61 -14.23 9.93 -0.21
C PRO A 61 -14.22 10.40 -1.67
N MET A 62 -13.15 10.13 -2.41
CA MET A 62 -12.98 10.50 -3.82
C MET A 62 -13.54 9.43 -4.78
N LEU A 63 -13.86 8.24 -4.26
CA LEU A 63 -14.47 7.15 -5.02
C LEU A 63 -15.99 7.38 -5.09
N ALA A 64 -16.52 7.39 -6.31
CA ALA A 64 -17.90 7.77 -6.59
C ALA A 64 -18.49 6.84 -7.68
N GLY A 65 -18.92 5.65 -7.24
CA GLY A 65 -19.79 4.76 -8.03
C GLY A 65 -19.13 3.49 -8.56
N ASP A 66 -19.83 2.82 -9.46
CA ASP A 66 -19.52 1.47 -9.95
C ASP A 66 -18.16 1.36 -10.68
N ASN A 67 -17.65 2.48 -11.19
CA ASN A 67 -16.36 2.53 -11.89
C ASN A 67 -15.15 2.30 -10.97
N ASP A 68 -15.33 2.37 -9.65
CA ASP A 68 -14.25 2.21 -8.67
C ASP A 68 -14.19 0.78 -8.08
N GLN A 69 -15.01 -0.16 -8.59
CA GLN A 69 -15.06 -1.55 -8.10
C GLN A 69 -13.67 -2.23 -8.09
N GLN A 70 -12.85 -1.97 -9.11
CA GLN A 70 -11.49 -2.52 -9.19
C GLN A 70 -10.60 -1.99 -8.04
N LEU A 71 -10.68 -0.70 -7.72
CA LEU A 71 -9.95 -0.11 -6.60
C LEU A 71 -10.40 -0.69 -5.25
N PHE A 72 -11.71 -0.88 -5.06
CA PHE A 72 -12.23 -1.52 -3.85
C PHE A 72 -11.75 -2.97 -3.69
N GLN A 73 -11.67 -3.72 -4.78
CA GLN A 73 -11.13 -5.08 -4.78
C GLN A 73 -9.65 -5.08 -4.41
N SER A 74 -8.85 -4.20 -5.00
CA SER A 74 -7.42 -4.07 -4.69
C SER A 74 -7.16 -3.69 -3.22
N ILE A 75 -7.92 -2.72 -2.68
CA ILE A 75 -7.86 -2.37 -1.25
C ILE A 75 -8.24 -3.59 -0.37
N THR A 76 -9.25 -4.35 -0.76
CA THR A 76 -9.68 -5.53 -0.02
C THR A 76 -8.60 -6.61 0.00
N HIS A 77 -7.95 -6.87 -1.13
CA HIS A 77 -6.84 -7.83 -1.20
C HIS A 77 -5.65 -7.38 -0.37
N ILE A 78 -5.25 -6.11 -0.45
CA ILE A 78 -4.15 -5.59 0.38
C ILE A 78 -4.48 -5.74 1.87
N ARG A 79 -5.70 -5.38 2.29
CA ARG A 79 -6.14 -5.53 3.68
C ARG A 79 -6.02 -6.99 4.14
N GLN A 80 -6.48 -7.94 3.32
CA GLN A 80 -6.36 -9.36 3.63
C GLN A 80 -4.91 -9.79 3.77
N SER A 81 -4.03 -9.39 2.84
CA SER A 81 -2.60 -9.70 2.92
C SER A 81 -1.94 -9.09 4.15
N ILE A 82 -2.28 -7.84 4.51
CA ILE A 82 -1.80 -7.20 5.75
C ILE A 82 -2.24 -8.02 6.96
N THR A 83 -3.52 -8.38 7.06
CA THR A 83 -4.03 -9.20 8.18
C THR A 83 -3.32 -10.55 8.27
N SER A 84 -3.11 -11.24 7.15
CA SER A 84 -2.37 -12.50 7.12
C SER A 84 -0.92 -12.32 7.60
N THR A 85 -0.24 -11.26 7.17
CA THR A 85 1.13 -10.95 7.58
C THR A 85 1.21 -10.59 9.08
N ILE A 86 0.26 -9.82 9.62
CA ILE A 86 0.17 -9.55 11.07
C ILE A 86 0.08 -10.86 11.86
N ASN A 87 -0.86 -11.74 11.48
CA ASN A 87 -1.05 -13.01 12.16
C ASN A 87 0.21 -13.90 12.11
N ALA A 88 0.98 -13.81 11.03
CA ALA A 88 2.23 -14.56 10.88
C ALA A 88 3.35 -14.00 11.77
N TYR A 89 3.45 -12.66 11.89
CA TYR A 89 4.34 -12.01 12.85
C TYR A 89 4.01 -12.40 14.30
N GLU A 90 2.72 -12.40 14.68
CA GLU A 90 2.28 -12.80 16.03
C GLU A 90 2.67 -14.25 16.38
N GLN A 91 2.75 -15.12 15.37
CA GLN A 91 3.12 -16.53 15.51
C GLN A 91 4.62 -16.79 15.34
N ASN A 92 5.42 -15.77 15.02
CA ASN A 92 6.82 -15.90 14.59
C ASN A 92 7.01 -16.90 13.43
N ASP A 93 6.03 -16.99 12.54
CA ASP A 93 6.07 -17.89 11.38
C ASP A 93 6.79 -17.21 10.20
N LEU A 94 8.12 -17.23 10.24
CA LEU A 94 8.97 -16.62 9.21
C LEU A 94 8.62 -17.07 7.79
N ALA A 95 8.35 -18.36 7.59
CA ALA A 95 8.03 -18.91 6.28
C ALA A 95 6.72 -18.31 5.74
N THR A 96 5.71 -18.19 6.60
CA THR A 96 4.45 -17.54 6.24
C THR A 96 4.64 -16.05 6.01
N ILE A 97 5.41 -15.33 6.84
CA ILE A 97 5.70 -13.89 6.63
C ILE A 97 6.34 -13.65 5.26
N GLN A 98 7.39 -14.42 4.93
CA GLN A 98 8.08 -14.31 3.64
C GLN A 98 7.14 -14.61 2.47
N SER A 99 6.33 -15.67 2.61
CA SER A 99 5.38 -16.10 1.58
C SER A 99 4.27 -15.07 1.36
N THR A 100 3.62 -14.57 2.42
CA THR A 100 2.55 -13.59 2.32
C THR A 100 3.07 -12.25 1.80
N LEU A 101 4.26 -11.81 2.25
CA LEU A 101 4.88 -10.58 1.74
C LEU A 101 5.17 -10.68 0.23
N THR A 102 5.83 -11.76 -0.20
CA THR A 102 6.34 -11.91 -1.57
C THR A 102 5.24 -12.23 -2.58
N HIS A 103 4.31 -13.12 -2.20
CA HIS A 103 3.34 -13.68 -3.14
C HIS A 103 1.95 -13.07 -3.02
N GLN A 104 1.69 -12.26 -1.99
CA GLN A 104 0.38 -11.65 -1.79
C GLN A 104 0.47 -10.14 -1.65
N LEU A 105 1.15 -9.63 -0.61
CA LEU A 105 1.14 -8.21 -0.28
C LEU A 105 1.85 -7.36 -1.34
N LEU A 106 3.08 -7.70 -1.73
CA LEU A 106 3.82 -6.92 -2.72
C LEU A 106 3.09 -6.92 -4.10
N PRO A 107 2.64 -8.05 -4.67
CA PRO A 107 1.87 -8.04 -5.91
C PRO A 107 0.54 -7.27 -5.80
N ALA A 108 -0.20 -7.41 -4.68
CA ALA A 108 -1.46 -6.69 -4.47
C ALA A 108 -1.21 -5.18 -4.37
N TYR A 109 -0.12 -4.78 -3.71
CA TYR A 109 0.30 -3.39 -3.60
C TYR A 109 0.66 -2.80 -4.96
N THR A 110 1.51 -3.47 -5.75
CA THR A 110 1.84 -3.04 -7.12
C THR A 110 0.60 -2.90 -8.00
N ARG A 111 -0.35 -3.85 -7.90
CA ARG A 111 -1.62 -3.77 -8.62
C ARG A 111 -2.42 -2.52 -8.22
N TRP A 112 -2.53 -2.26 -6.92
CA TRP A 112 -3.24 -1.09 -6.41
C TRP A 112 -2.59 0.22 -6.82
N GLN A 113 -1.26 0.31 -6.82
CA GLN A 113 -0.55 1.48 -7.36
C GLN A 113 -0.97 1.75 -8.82
N GLN A 114 -1.00 0.72 -9.67
CA GLN A 114 -1.43 0.85 -11.07
C GLN A 114 -2.89 1.31 -11.18
N ASP A 115 -3.77 0.77 -10.34
CA ASP A 115 -5.19 1.15 -10.32
C ASP A 115 -5.36 2.62 -9.90
N LEU A 116 -4.59 3.09 -8.91
CA LEU A 116 -4.57 4.49 -8.49
C LEU A 116 -4.07 5.41 -9.61
N GLU A 117 -2.99 5.03 -10.28
CA GLU A 117 -2.47 5.79 -11.42
C GLU A 117 -3.51 5.89 -12.53
N GLN A 118 -4.14 4.78 -12.92
CA GLN A 118 -5.17 4.79 -13.96
C GLN A 118 -6.36 5.68 -13.60
N ARG A 119 -6.77 5.67 -12.33
CA ARG A 119 -7.94 6.42 -11.87
C ARG A 119 -7.68 7.92 -11.69
N PHE A 120 -6.52 8.28 -11.16
CA PHE A 120 -6.26 9.63 -10.64
C PHE A 120 -5.17 10.41 -11.38
N ARG A 121 -4.32 9.76 -12.20
CA ARG A 121 -3.33 10.47 -13.00
C ARG A 121 -3.95 11.50 -13.97
N PRO A 122 -5.12 11.26 -14.61
CA PRO A 122 -5.76 12.28 -15.45
C PRO A 122 -6.12 13.57 -14.70
N SER A 123 -6.49 13.46 -13.42
CA SER A 123 -6.88 14.62 -12.60
C SER A 123 -5.71 15.48 -12.11
N VAL A 124 -4.47 15.01 -12.17
CA VAL A 124 -3.28 15.78 -11.73
C VAL A 124 -2.57 16.47 -12.91
N LEU A 125 -2.81 16.02 -14.14
CA LEU A 125 -2.22 16.58 -15.37
C LEU A 125 -3.12 17.62 -16.08
N SER A 126 -4.31 17.89 -15.52
CA SER A 126 -5.29 18.85 -16.03
C SER A 126 -5.25 20.15 -15.22
#